data_AF-A0A0G0NAL8-F1
#
_entry.id   AF-A0A0G0NAL8-F1
#
_cell.length_a   1.000
_cell.length_b   1.000
_cell.length_c   1.000
_cell.angle_alpha   90.00
_cell.angle_beta   90.00
_cell.angle_gamma   90.00
#
_symmetry.space_group_name_H-M   'P 1'
#
loop_
_entity.id
_entity.type
_entity.pdbx_description
1 polymer ?
#
loop_
_entity_poly.entity_id
_entity_poly.type
_entity_poly.pdbx_seq_one_letter_code
_entity_poly.pdbx_strand_id
1 'polypeptide(L)'
;MYKGNRSERDISRIQTNVLLLPRAIKILRLMPFFQEESFYEKNGEIFKFWAFEAVVDGRRVKAIVRQKGQGKKHFWSVIPAWRKDRFGILNAKDRNLEKE
;
A
#
# COMPACT_ATOMS: atom_id res chain seq x y z
N MET A 1 21.57 -7.18 -21.27
CA MET A 1 21.55 -6.43 -19.99
C MET A 1 20.68 -7.19 -18.99
N TYR A 2 21.29 -7.91 -18.05
CA TYR A 2 20.54 -8.56 -16.98
C TYR A 2 20.23 -7.53 -15.89
N LYS A 3 18.94 -7.29 -15.63
CA LYS A 3 18.50 -6.62 -14.40
C LYS A 3 18.98 -7.51 -13.23
N GLY A 4 19.88 -7.00 -12.40
CA GLY A 4 20.61 -7.75 -11.35
C GLY A 4 19.72 -8.46 -10.32
N ASN A 5 20.36 -9.09 -9.31
CA ASN A 5 19.76 -9.94 -8.25
C ASN A 5 18.43 -9.39 -7.71
N ARG A 6 17.32 -9.75 -8.36
CA ARG A 6 15.99 -9.56 -7.82
C ARG A 6 15.82 -10.63 -6.76
N SER A 7 15.53 -10.22 -5.53
CA SER A 7 15.03 -11.17 -4.54
C SER A 7 13.73 -11.78 -5.05
N GLU A 8 13.57 -13.07 -4.81
CA GLU A 8 12.33 -13.77 -5.09
C GLU A 8 11.19 -13.07 -4.35
N ARG A 9 10.06 -12.86 -5.04
CA ARG A 9 8.90 -12.28 -4.38
C ARG A 9 8.31 -13.33 -3.46
N ASP A 10 8.09 -12.94 -2.22
CA ASP A 10 7.38 -13.77 -1.25
C ASP A 10 5.96 -14.06 -1.73
N ILE A 11 5.69 -15.34 -2.01
CA ILE A 11 4.41 -15.83 -2.50
C ILE A 11 3.29 -15.57 -1.48
N SER A 12 3.57 -15.75 -0.18
CA SER A 12 2.60 -15.51 0.90
C SER A 12 2.14 -14.05 0.89
N ARG A 13 3.09 -13.12 0.67
CA ARG A 13 2.78 -11.69 0.53
C ARG A 13 1.85 -11.40 -0.65
N ILE A 14 2.12 -12.04 -1.80
CA ILE A 14 1.28 -11.87 -3.00
C ILE A 14 -0.13 -12.37 -2.72
N GLN A 15 -0.26 -13.58 -2.15
CA GLN A 15 -1.56 -14.16 -1.79
C GLN A 15 -2.33 -13.24 -0.85
N THR A 16 -1.70 -12.77 0.22
CA THR A 16 -2.29 -11.84 1.17
C THR A 16 -2.77 -10.55 0.48
N ASN A 17 -1.96 -9.95 -0.38
CA ASN A 17 -2.36 -8.75 -1.11
C ASN A 17 -3.57 -9.00 -2.02
N VAL A 18 -3.62 -10.14 -2.71
CA VAL A 18 -4.75 -10.52 -3.57
C VAL A 18 -6.02 -10.68 -2.73
N LEU A 19 -5.94 -11.35 -1.58
CA LEU A 19 -7.07 -11.53 -0.65
C LEU A 19 -7.60 -10.21 -0.07
N LEU A 20 -6.78 -9.16 -0.03
CA LEU A 20 -7.15 -7.85 0.49
C LEU A 20 -7.75 -6.91 -0.57
N LEU A 21 -7.67 -7.25 -1.87
CA LEU A 21 -8.18 -6.38 -2.94
C LEU A 21 -9.67 -6.03 -2.79
N PRO A 22 -10.59 -6.96 -2.43
CA PRO A 22 -11.99 -6.60 -2.23
C PRO A 22 -12.18 -5.56 -1.12
N ARG A 23 -11.39 -5.65 -0.04
CA ARG A 23 -11.41 -4.68 1.05
C ARG A 23 -10.85 -3.33 0.62
N ALA A 24 -9.77 -3.32 -0.16
CA ALA A 24 -9.23 -2.08 -0.73
C ALA A 24 -10.25 -1.36 -1.61
N ILE A 25 -11.01 -2.09 -2.44
CA ILE A 25 -12.11 -1.52 -3.24
C ILE A 25 -13.18 -0.91 -2.34
N LYS A 26 -13.59 -1.60 -1.27
CA LYS A 26 -14.57 -1.10 -0.29
C LYS A 26 -14.09 0.20 0.35
N ILE A 27 -12.83 0.27 0.76
CA ILE A 27 -12.20 1.47 1.34
C ILE A 27 -12.27 2.63 0.36
N LEU A 28 -11.77 2.42 -0.87
CA LEU A 28 -11.70 3.48 -1.88
C LEU A 28 -13.08 3.98 -2.36
N ARG A 29 -14.13 3.17 -2.19
CA ARG A 29 -15.51 3.59 -2.47
C ARG A 29 -16.14 4.39 -1.33
N LEU A 30 -15.85 4.01 -0.09
CA LEU A 30 -16.49 4.59 1.09
C LEU A 30 -15.75 5.82 1.63
N MET A 31 -14.45 5.96 1.33
CA MET A 31 -13.63 7.04 1.86
C MET A 31 -13.39 8.14 0.83
N PRO A 32 -13.93 9.35 1.06
CA PRO A 32 -13.66 10.50 0.19
C PRO A 32 -12.29 11.15 0.44
N PHE A 33 -11.68 10.93 1.61
CA PHE A 33 -10.44 11.60 2.02
C PHE A 33 -9.30 10.61 2.28
N PHE A 34 -8.10 10.98 1.81
CA PHE A 34 -6.85 10.30 2.14
C PHE A 34 -6.29 10.82 3.47
N GLN A 35 -5.58 9.96 4.20
CA GLN A 35 -5.00 10.28 5.51
C GLN A 35 -3.54 10.73 5.39
N GLU A 36 -2.81 10.19 4.41
CA GLU A 36 -1.41 10.51 4.18
C GLU A 36 -1.19 10.82 2.69
N GLU A 37 -0.40 11.85 2.42
CA GLU A 37 0.08 12.21 1.08
C GLU A 37 1.60 12.24 1.10
N SER A 38 2.22 11.69 0.05
CA SER A 38 3.66 11.72 -0.15
C SER A 38 3.98 11.86 -1.62
N PHE A 39 5.13 12.46 -1.94
CA PHE A 39 5.65 12.46 -3.29
C PHE A 39 7.16 12.27 -3.29
N TYR A 40 7.67 11.74 -4.40
CA TYR A 40 9.10 11.77 -4.71
C TYR A 40 9.31 12.06 -6.18
N GLU A 41 10.46 12.63 -6.51
CA GLU A 41 10.89 12.85 -7.88
C GLU A 41 11.94 11.81 -8.27
N LYS A 42 11.82 11.24 -9.45
CA LYS A 42 12.81 10.33 -10.02
C LYS A 42 12.91 10.55 -11.51
N ASN A 43 14.12 10.86 -11.99
CA ASN A 43 14.40 11.12 -13.40
C ASN A 43 13.50 12.21 -14.01
N GLY A 44 13.25 13.30 -13.27
CA GLY A 44 12.36 14.38 -13.71
C GLY A 44 10.86 14.06 -13.67
N GLU A 45 10.48 12.87 -13.20
CA GLU A 45 9.08 12.47 -13.04
C GLU A 45 8.67 12.51 -11.56
N ILE A 46 7.59 13.23 -11.28
CA ILE A 46 6.99 13.28 -9.93
C ILE A 46 6.04 12.10 -9.75
N PHE A 47 6.21 11.35 -8.67
CA PHE A 47 5.31 10.29 -8.23
C PHE A 47 4.58 10.75 -6.98
N LYS A 48 3.25 10.81 -7.03
CA LYS A 48 2.41 11.16 -5.88
C LYS A 48 1.69 9.91 -5.36
N PHE A 49 1.52 9.84 -4.04
CA PHE A 49 0.93 8.72 -3.34
C PHE A 49 -0.09 9.24 -2.32
N TRP A 50 -1.23 8.56 -2.25
CA TRP A 50 -2.27 8.81 -1.26
C TRP A 50 -2.61 7.51 -0.54
N ALA A 51 -2.60 7.55 0.79
CA ALA A 51 -2.97 6.43 1.63
C ALA A 51 -4.40 6.59 2.17
N PHE A 52 -5.18 5.52 2.04
CA PHE A 52 -6.54 5.41 2.56
C PHE A 52 -6.56 4.31 3.61
N GLU A 53 -6.98 4.65 4.82
CA GLU A 53 -6.86 3.80 5.99
C GLU A 53 -8.22 3.53 6.62
N ALA A 54 -8.56 2.25 6.82
CA ALA A 54 -9.80 1.89 7.49
C ALA A 54 -9.68 0.59 8.27
N VAL A 55 -10.62 0.40 9.20
CA VAL A 55 -10.95 -0.91 9.78
C VAL A 55 -12.08 -1.51 8.94
N VAL A 56 -11.80 -2.60 8.24
CA VAL A 56 -12.79 -3.34 7.43
C VAL A 56 -12.85 -4.77 7.94
N ASP A 57 -14.06 -5.18 8.35
CA ASP A 57 -14.34 -6.52 8.89
C ASP A 57 -13.40 -6.88 10.06
N GLY A 58 -13.20 -5.93 10.98
CA GLY A 58 -12.32 -6.10 12.16
C GLY A 58 -10.83 -5.98 11.87
N ARG A 59 -10.40 -5.81 10.60
CA ARG A 59 -8.98 -5.71 10.24
C ARG A 59 -8.61 -4.31 9.76
N ARG A 60 -7.47 -3.80 10.24
CA ARG A 60 -6.88 -2.56 9.72
C ARG A 60 -6.24 -2.82 8.36
N VAL A 61 -6.61 -2.02 7.38
CA VAL A 61 -6.10 -2.10 6.01
C VAL A 61 -5.74 -0.70 5.53
N LYS A 62 -4.63 -0.58 4.81
CA LYS A 62 -4.20 0.65 4.13
C LYS A 62 -4.14 0.39 2.62
N ALA A 63 -4.92 1.14 1.85
CA ALA A 63 -4.89 1.13 0.39
C ALA A 63 -4.08 2.33 -0.11
N ILE A 64 -3.22 2.11 -1.10
CA ILE A 64 -2.36 3.14 -1.69
C ILE A 64 -2.80 3.39 -3.13
N VAL A 65 -3.03 4.66 -3.44
CA VAL A 65 -3.24 5.16 -4.80
C VAL A 65 -2.00 5.92 -5.23
N ARG A 66 -1.57 5.72 -6.48
CA ARG A 66 -0.41 6.41 -7.06
C ARG A 66 -0.81 7.18 -8.30
N GLN A 67 -0.14 8.32 -8.52
CA GLN A 67 -0.14 9.06 -9.77
C GLN A 67 1.30 9.29 -10.22
N LYS A 68 1.56 9.08 -11.51
CA LYS A 68 2.84 9.35 -12.15
C LYS A 68 2.70 10.59 -13.03
N GLY A 69 3.46 11.65 -12.73
CA GLY A 69 3.37 12.95 -13.41
C GLY A 69 1.93 13.47 -13.46
N GLN A 70 1.50 13.87 -14.66
CA GLN A 70 0.12 14.29 -14.95
C GLN A 70 -0.81 13.13 -15.35
N GLY A 71 -0.37 11.88 -15.18
CA GLY A 71 -1.16 10.70 -15.53
C GLY A 71 -2.37 10.47 -14.61
N LYS A 72 -3.17 9.44 -14.92
CA LYS A 72 -4.31 9.06 -14.08
C LYS A 72 -3.86 8.41 -12.77
N LYS A 73 -4.62 8.67 -11.70
CA LYS A 73 -4.53 7.94 -10.43
C LYS A 73 -4.88 6.48 -10.66
N HIS A 74 -4.11 5.58 -10.07
CA HIS A 74 -4.34 4.13 -10.14
C HIS A 74 -4.04 3.48 -8.80
N PHE A 75 -4.71 2.37 -8.53
CA PHE A 75 -4.39 1.52 -7.39
C PHE A 75 -2.93 1.06 -7.50
N TRP A 76 -2.20 1.19 -6.40
CA TRP A 76 -0.79 0.82 -6.32
C TRP A 76 -0.56 -0.41 -5.45
N SER A 77 -1.10 -0.40 -4.22
CA SER A 77 -0.89 -1.49 -3.27
C SER A 77 -1.92 -1.50 -2.16
N VAL A 78 -2.02 -2.62 -1.45
CA VAL A 78 -2.77 -2.78 -0.21
C VAL A 78 -1.85 -3.37 0.86
N ILE A 79 -1.96 -2.87 2.09
CA ILE A 79 -1.12 -3.26 3.22
C ILE A 79 -2.03 -3.75 4.36
N PRO A 80 -1.94 -5.04 4.76
CA PRO A 80 -2.63 -5.54 5.95
C PRO A 80 -2.00 -5.03 7.23
N ALA A 81 -2.79 -4.96 8.31
CA ALA A 81 -2.34 -4.83 9.68
C ALA A 81 -1.29 -3.73 9.91
N TRP A 82 -1.39 -2.66 9.12
CA TRP A 82 -0.42 -1.57 9.18
C TRP A 82 -0.56 -0.84 10.53
N ARG A 83 0.58 -0.48 11.13
CA ARG A 83 0.64 0.39 12.30
C ARG A 83 1.67 1.49 12.05
N LYS A 84 1.36 2.71 12.50
CA LYS A 84 2.32 3.80 12.60
C LYS A 84 3.11 3.62 13.90
N ASP A 85 4.43 3.54 13.82
CA ASP A 85 5.28 3.64 15.02
C ASP A 85 6.00 5.00 15.06
N ARG A 86 6.86 5.20 16.07
CA ARG A 86 7.63 6.44 16.23
C ARG A 86 8.68 6.66 15.12
N PHE A 87 8.95 5.67 14.28
CA PHE A 87 9.98 5.65 13.24
C PHE A 87 9.40 5.59 11.81
N GLY A 88 8.09 5.36 11.63
CA GLY A 88 7.41 5.44 10.34
C GLY A 88 6.25 4.45 10.17
N ILE A 89 6.00 4.07 8.91
CA ILE A 89 5.02 3.04 8.55
C ILE A 89 5.69 1.67 8.74
N LEU A 90 5.26 0.92 9.76
CA LEU A 90 5.68 -0.48 9.90
C LEU A 90 4.90 -1.34 8.93
N ASN A 91 5.62 -2.10 8.10
CA ASN A 91 5.01 -3.18 7.33
C ASN A 91 4.72 -4.34 8.29
N ALA A 92 3.57 -5.00 8.15
CA ALA A 92 3.16 -6.11 9.02
C ALA A 92 4.21 -7.24 9.17
N LYS A 93 5.11 -7.37 8.18
CA LYS A 93 6.24 -8.30 8.18
C LYS A 93 7.25 -8.07 9.31
N ASP A 94 7.49 -6.82 9.70
CA ASP A 94 8.54 -6.52 10.69
C ASP A 94 8.19 -7.06 12.09
N ARG A 95 6.92 -7.47 12.32
CA ARG A 95 6.43 -7.98 13.61
C ARG A 95 5.47 -9.17 13.54
N ASN A 96 5.40 -9.93 12.44
CA ASN A 96 4.45 -11.06 12.29
C ASN A 96 2.97 -10.70 12.54
N LEU A 97 2.56 -9.46 12.22
CA LEU A 97 1.21 -8.94 12.49
C LEU A 97 0.14 -9.48 11.52
N GLU A 98 0.52 -10.36 10.58
CA GLU A 98 -0.42 -11.00 9.65
C GLU A 98 -1.23 -12.13 10.31
N LYS A 99 -0.87 -12.54 11.54
CA LYS A 99 -1.49 -13.67 12.28
C LYS A 99 -2.43 -13.28 13.43
N GLU A 100 -2.53 -11.99 13.78
CA GLU A 100 -3.49 -11.45 14.76
C GLU A 100 -4.81 -11.03 14.08
#